data_AF-A0A182R664-F1
#
_entry.id   AF-A0A182R664-F1
#
_cell.length_a   1.000
_cell.length_b   1.000
_cell.length_c   1.000
_cell.angle_alpha   90.00
_cell.angle_beta   90.00
_cell.angle_gamma   90.00
#
_symmetry.space_group_name_H-M   'P 1'
#
loop_
_entity.id
_entity.type
_entity.pdbx_description
1 polymer ?
#
loop_
_entity_poly.entity_id
_entity_poly.type
_entity_poly.pdbx_seq_one_letter_code
_entity_poly.pdbx_strand_id
1 'polypeptide(L)'
;MDCLKCNCGCDNLNKEELKALMKVCEKVRDFVNSPTARAMFRRMFYPDEPDSYEPQPSGSRNHPVGKRPKPKAIKYLDCIEEAQMLLQAHDLGEEVVQEFAERIPDEELGNRLYDSTESNRNQVLQAIITEYGNLLFLNELYKRFELNLSKAYEGKVKIEKR
;
A
#
# COMPACT_ATOMS: atom_id res chain seq x y z
N MET A 1 0.31 -22.17 -15.01
CA MET A 1 -0.78 -21.22 -14.72
C MET A 1 -0.20 -19.85 -14.87
N ASP A 2 -0.30 -19.39 -16.10
CA ASP A 2 0.38 -18.26 -16.68
C ASP A 2 -0.05 -16.94 -16.03
N CYS A 3 0.92 -16.13 -15.62
CA CYS A 3 0.72 -14.71 -15.30
C CYS A 3 0.45 -13.95 -16.60
N LEU A 4 -0.66 -14.25 -17.28
CA LEU A 4 -1.14 -13.49 -18.42
C LEU A 4 -1.64 -12.13 -17.89
N LYS A 5 -0.69 -11.19 -17.82
CA LYS A 5 -0.77 -9.79 -17.37
C LYS A 5 -0.90 -9.61 -15.84
N CYS A 6 0.22 -9.54 -15.11
CA CYS A 6 0.17 -9.02 -13.73
C CYS A 6 -0.06 -7.51 -13.75
N ASN A 7 -1.26 -7.08 -13.37
CA ASN A 7 -1.56 -5.66 -13.10
C ASN A 7 -0.73 -5.08 -11.93
N CYS A 8 -0.06 -5.95 -11.16
CA CYS A 8 0.85 -5.56 -10.10
C CYS A 8 2.20 -5.02 -10.58
N GLY A 9 2.57 -5.23 -11.86
CA GLY A 9 3.84 -4.77 -12.44
C GLY A 9 5.06 -5.64 -12.16
N CYS A 10 4.91 -6.80 -11.49
CA CYS A 10 6.04 -7.70 -11.21
C CYS A 10 6.67 -8.31 -12.47
N ASP A 11 5.92 -8.38 -13.57
CA ASP A 11 6.40 -8.91 -14.85
C ASP A 11 7.49 -8.03 -15.46
N ASN A 12 7.45 -6.71 -15.18
CA ASN A 12 8.40 -5.72 -15.68
C ASN A 12 9.72 -5.71 -14.91
N LEU A 13 9.77 -6.33 -13.74
CA LEU A 13 10.98 -6.41 -12.94
C LEU A 13 11.84 -7.60 -13.36
N ASN A 14 13.14 -7.38 -13.43
CA ASN A 14 14.12 -8.45 -13.57
C ASN A 14 14.28 -9.22 -12.22
N LYS A 15 15.05 -10.30 -12.26
CA LYS A 15 15.26 -11.18 -11.10
C LYS A 15 15.92 -10.47 -9.92
N GLU A 16 16.90 -9.62 -10.16
CA GLU A 16 17.61 -8.89 -9.10
C GLU A 16 16.72 -7.81 -8.48
N GLU A 17 15.94 -7.12 -9.30
CA GLU A 17 14.95 -6.13 -8.86
C GLU A 17 13.86 -6.78 -8.01
N LEU A 18 13.34 -7.95 -8.42
CA LEU A 18 12.39 -8.72 -7.60
C LEU A 18 13.00 -9.15 -6.28
N LYS A 19 14.25 -9.62 -6.27
CA LYS A 19 14.94 -10.01 -5.03
C LYS A 19 15.15 -8.82 -4.09
N ALA A 20 15.53 -7.67 -4.63
CA ALA A 20 15.67 -6.44 -3.86
C ALA A 20 14.32 -6.00 -3.27
N LEU A 21 13.25 -6.07 -4.06
CA LEU A 21 11.90 -5.74 -3.62
C LEU A 21 11.41 -6.68 -2.52
N MET A 22 11.63 -7.99 -2.66
CA MET A 22 11.29 -8.98 -1.63
C MET A 22 11.99 -8.65 -0.31
N LYS A 23 13.30 -8.31 -0.35
CA LYS A 23 14.06 -7.93 0.84
C LYS A 23 13.50 -6.68 1.54
N VAL A 24 13.03 -5.70 0.77
CA VAL A 24 12.36 -4.51 1.29
C VAL A 24 11.04 -4.87 1.98
N CYS A 25 10.33 -5.88 1.48
CA CYS A 25 9.05 -6.32 2.05
C CYS A 25 9.20 -7.12 3.35
N GLU A 26 10.40 -7.62 3.70
CA GLU A 26 10.65 -8.39 4.92
C GLU A 26 10.51 -7.55 6.21
N LYS A 27 10.65 -6.22 6.12
CA LYS A 27 10.64 -5.33 7.30
C LYS A 27 9.66 -4.19 7.10
N VAL A 28 8.79 -3.97 8.09
CA VAL A 28 7.78 -2.91 8.10
C VAL A 28 8.38 -1.57 7.71
N ARG A 29 9.44 -1.17 8.41
CA ARG A 29 10.11 0.11 8.18
C ARG A 29 10.63 0.26 6.75
N ASP A 30 11.19 -0.81 6.18
CA ASP A 30 11.83 -0.73 4.88
C ASP A 30 10.75 -0.70 3.77
N PHE A 31 9.67 -1.48 3.92
CA PHE A 31 8.49 -1.43 3.04
C PHE A 31 7.84 -0.04 3.04
N VAL A 32 7.57 0.50 4.23
CA VAL A 32 6.93 1.81 4.41
C VAL A 32 7.75 2.95 3.79
N ASN A 33 9.07 2.81 3.75
CA ASN A 33 9.98 3.78 3.12
C ASN A 33 10.26 3.51 1.64
N SER A 34 9.58 2.54 1.00
CA SER A 34 9.77 2.21 -0.41
C SER A 34 8.55 2.61 -1.24
N PRO A 35 8.59 3.76 -1.95
CA PRO A 35 7.51 4.18 -2.84
C PRO A 35 7.14 3.11 -3.88
N THR A 36 8.15 2.41 -4.42
CA THR A 36 7.95 1.32 -5.38
C THR A 36 7.16 0.16 -4.78
N ALA A 37 7.53 -0.31 -3.58
CA ALA A 37 6.83 -1.42 -2.94
C ALA A 37 5.38 -1.06 -2.61
N ARG A 38 5.14 0.15 -2.09
CA ARG A 38 3.80 0.67 -1.78
C ARG A 38 2.94 0.79 -3.03
N ALA A 39 3.48 1.35 -4.11
CA ALA A 39 2.77 1.48 -5.38
C ALA A 39 2.40 0.11 -5.97
N MET A 40 3.31 -0.87 -5.94
CA MET A 40 3.03 -2.23 -6.39
C MET A 40 1.98 -2.94 -5.52
N PHE A 41 2.06 -2.78 -4.20
CA PHE A 41 1.05 -3.30 -3.28
C PHE A 41 -0.34 -2.72 -3.59
N ARG A 42 -0.44 -1.39 -3.75
CA ARG A 42 -1.69 -0.71 -4.10
C ARG A 42 -2.24 -1.21 -5.43
N ARG A 43 -1.44 -1.24 -6.49
CA ARG A 43 -1.85 -1.75 -7.83
C ARG A 43 -2.35 -3.19 -7.79
N MET A 44 -1.80 -4.03 -6.91
CA MET A 44 -2.20 -5.44 -6.81
C MET A 44 -3.61 -5.61 -6.21
N PHE A 45 -4.00 -4.80 -5.23
CA PHE A 45 -5.24 -5.00 -4.46
C PHE A 45 -6.29 -3.90 -4.62
N TYR A 46 -5.89 -2.75 -5.12
CA TYR A 46 -6.73 -1.60 -5.37
C TYR A 46 -6.15 -0.77 -6.55
N PRO A 47 -6.07 -1.37 -7.75
CA PRO A 47 -5.64 -0.65 -8.94
C PRO A 47 -6.62 0.47 -9.26
N ASP A 48 -6.10 1.60 -9.73
CA ASP A 48 -6.91 2.67 -10.31
C ASP A 48 -7.71 2.09 -11.49
N GLU A 49 -8.97 2.54 -11.63
CA GLU A 49 -9.77 2.17 -12.80
C GLU A 49 -9.07 2.70 -14.07
N PRO A 50 -9.03 1.94 -15.18
CA PRO A 50 -8.50 2.47 -16.42
C PRO A 50 -9.33 3.69 -16.83
N ASP A 51 -8.66 4.80 -17.17
CA ASP A 51 -9.27 6.07 -17.62
C ASP A 51 -10.20 5.91 -18.85
N SER A 52 -10.12 4.78 -19.54
CA SER A 52 -10.89 4.47 -20.73
C SER A 52 -11.80 3.26 -20.51
N TYR A 53 -13.12 3.53 -20.48
CA TYR A 53 -14.15 2.53 -20.75
C TYR A 53 -13.98 2.01 -22.17
N GLU A 54 -13.36 0.83 -22.34
CA GLU A 54 -13.54 0.04 -23.56
C GLU A 54 -14.80 -0.82 -23.36
N PRO A 55 -15.91 -0.55 -24.06
CA PRO A 55 -17.07 -1.43 -24.00
C PRO A 55 -16.67 -2.80 -24.53
N GLN A 56 -16.59 -3.80 -23.64
CA GLN A 56 -16.40 -5.18 -24.07
C GLN A 56 -17.62 -5.62 -24.91
N PRO A 57 -17.41 -6.29 -26.05
CA PRO A 57 -18.51 -6.80 -26.86
C PRO A 57 -19.37 -7.76 -26.05
N SER A 58 -20.68 -7.50 -26.11
CA SER A 58 -21.75 -8.10 -25.31
C SER A 58 -21.66 -9.63 -25.24
N GLY A 59 -21.60 -10.18 -24.02
CA GLY A 59 -21.65 -11.63 -23.79
C GLY A 59 -21.14 -12.09 -22.43
N SER A 60 -20.31 -11.30 -21.75
CA SER A 60 -19.77 -11.63 -20.42
C SER A 60 -20.51 -10.88 -19.32
N ARG A 61 -20.94 -11.62 -18.28
CA ARG A 61 -21.63 -11.17 -17.07
C ARG A 61 -21.28 -9.73 -16.67
N ASN A 62 -22.30 -8.87 -16.57
CA ASN A 62 -22.22 -7.56 -15.94
C ASN A 62 -21.62 -7.69 -14.54
N HIS A 63 -20.33 -7.38 -14.38
CA HIS A 63 -19.80 -7.04 -13.07
C HIS A 63 -20.31 -5.63 -12.74
N PRO A 64 -20.86 -5.38 -11.54
CA PRO A 64 -21.27 -4.04 -11.16
C PRO A 64 -20.07 -3.10 -11.24
N VAL A 65 -20.17 -2.11 -12.12
CA VAL A 65 -19.24 -0.98 -12.21
C VAL A 65 -19.58 -0.05 -11.04
N GLY A 66 -18.96 -0.32 -9.91
CA GLY A 66 -19.01 0.52 -8.72
C GLY A 66 -17.69 0.39 -7.99
N LYS A 67 -17.13 1.52 -7.54
CA LYS A 67 -15.84 1.58 -6.84
C LYS A 67 -15.82 0.50 -5.75
N ARG A 68 -14.98 -0.53 -5.93
CA ARG A 68 -14.85 -1.61 -4.95
C ARG A 68 -14.55 -0.98 -3.57
N PRO A 69 -15.12 -1.51 -2.48
CA PRO A 69 -14.83 -0.97 -1.15
C PRO A 69 -13.32 -1.04 -0.91
N LYS A 70 -12.72 0.09 -0.51
CA LYS A 70 -11.27 0.17 -0.26
C LYS A 70 -10.87 -0.80 0.86
N PRO A 71 -9.96 -1.76 0.61
CA PRO A 71 -9.54 -2.73 1.61
C PRO A 71 -8.87 -2.07 2.82
N LYS A 72 -9.00 -2.68 4.00
CA LYS A 72 -8.36 -2.18 5.24
C LYS A 72 -6.86 -1.97 5.08
N ALA A 73 -6.16 -2.90 4.44
CA ALA A 73 -4.72 -2.78 4.17
C ALA A 73 -4.36 -1.53 3.36
N ILE A 74 -5.22 -1.12 2.41
CA ILE A 74 -5.01 0.10 1.63
C ILE A 74 -5.29 1.33 2.48
N LYS A 75 -6.29 1.29 3.36
CA LYS A 75 -6.53 2.38 4.32
C LYS A 75 -5.35 2.56 5.28
N TYR A 76 -4.79 1.47 5.80
CA TYR A 76 -3.58 1.51 6.63
C TYR A 76 -2.41 2.13 5.86
N LEU A 77 -2.23 1.70 4.60
CA LEU A 77 -1.22 2.29 3.73
C LEU A 77 -1.43 3.81 3.58
N ASP A 78 -2.64 4.25 3.23
CA ASP A 78 -2.96 5.68 3.07
C ASP A 78 -2.63 6.49 4.34
N CYS A 79 -3.01 5.99 5.53
CA CYS A 79 -2.67 6.64 6.80
C CYS A 79 -1.16 6.72 7.04
N ILE A 80 -0.40 5.69 6.65
CA ILE A 80 1.07 5.69 6.75
C ILE A 80 1.67 6.75 5.81
N GLU A 81 1.22 6.81 4.55
CA GLU A 81 1.78 7.76 3.58
C GLU A 81 1.49 9.20 4.00
N GLU A 82 0.28 9.46 4.48
CA GLU A 82 -0.12 10.79 4.95
C GLU A 82 0.63 11.20 6.22
N ALA A 83 0.76 10.32 7.21
CA ALA A 83 1.55 10.61 8.41
C ALA A 83 3.03 10.90 8.07
N GLN A 84 3.61 10.20 7.07
CA GLN A 84 4.95 10.51 6.59
C GLN A 84 5.04 11.87 5.91
N MET A 85 4.04 12.25 5.11
CA MET A 85 4.00 13.57 4.48
C MET A 85 3.94 14.68 5.54
N LEU A 86 3.12 14.50 6.57
CA LEU A 86 3.03 15.47 7.67
C LEU A 86 4.34 15.57 8.46
N LEU A 87 5.03 14.44 8.72
CA LEU A 87 6.36 14.47 9.36
C LEU A 87 7.42 15.23 8.56
N GLN A 88 7.27 15.33 7.24
CA GLN A 88 8.20 16.03 6.35
C GLN A 88 7.80 17.50 6.12
N ALA A 89 6.62 17.91 6.53
CA ALA A 89 6.15 19.29 6.38
C ALA A 89 6.85 20.20 7.39
N HIS A 90 7.36 21.34 6.91
CA HIS A 90 8.08 22.32 7.73
C HIS A 90 7.16 23.24 8.54
N ASP A 91 5.91 23.38 8.14
CA ASP A 91 4.90 24.22 8.82
C ASP A 91 3.53 23.52 8.68
N LEU A 92 3.05 22.96 9.78
CA LEU A 92 1.83 22.17 9.83
C LEU A 92 0.74 22.98 10.51
N GLY A 93 -0.24 23.45 9.74
CA GLY A 93 -1.44 24.06 10.29
C GLY A 93 -2.23 23.06 11.14
N GLU A 94 -2.75 23.52 12.28
CA GLU A 94 -3.57 22.69 13.18
C GLU A 94 -4.79 22.08 12.48
N GLU A 95 -5.41 22.82 11.56
CA GLU A 95 -6.54 22.35 10.75
C GLU A 95 -6.18 21.08 9.96
N VAL A 96 -5.00 21.05 9.32
CA VAL A 96 -4.53 19.89 8.54
C VAL A 96 -4.35 18.66 9.43
N VAL A 97 -3.84 18.87 10.65
CA VAL A 97 -3.62 17.79 11.62
C VAL A 97 -4.96 17.22 12.11
N GLN A 98 -5.92 18.10 12.40
CA GLN A 98 -7.27 17.72 12.84
C GLN A 98 -8.03 16.99 11.73
N GLU A 99 -8.00 17.48 10.49
CA GLU A 99 -8.62 16.81 9.34
C GLU A 99 -8.03 15.42 9.08
N PHE A 100 -6.73 15.25 9.31
CA PHE A 100 -6.11 13.93 9.23
C PHE A 100 -6.59 13.04 10.38
N ALA A 101 -6.58 13.55 11.62
CA ALA A 101 -7.00 12.83 12.81
C ALA A 101 -8.43 12.26 12.69
N GLU A 102 -9.38 13.05 12.18
CA GLU A 102 -10.78 12.63 11.98
C GLU A 102 -10.94 11.49 10.95
N ARG A 103 -9.99 11.35 10.02
CA ARG A 103 -10.01 10.29 8.99
C ARG A 103 -9.31 9.02 9.44
N ILE A 104 -8.62 9.02 10.59
CA ILE A 104 -7.95 7.85 11.12
C ILE A 104 -9.01 6.81 11.55
N PRO A 105 -8.99 5.58 11.01
CA PRO A 105 -10.01 4.57 11.34
C PRO A 105 -9.99 4.09 12.80
N ASP A 106 -8.85 4.25 13.48
CA ASP A 106 -8.68 3.96 14.89
C ASP A 106 -8.94 5.21 15.71
N GLU A 107 -10.02 5.20 16.49
CA GLU A 107 -10.48 6.37 17.25
C GLU A 107 -9.47 6.80 18.32
N GLU A 108 -8.74 5.86 18.94
CA GLU A 108 -7.74 6.20 19.96
C GLU A 108 -6.53 6.90 19.32
N LEU A 109 -6.03 6.38 18.19
CA LEU A 109 -4.95 7.04 17.45
C LEU A 109 -5.39 8.39 16.86
N GLY A 110 -6.63 8.47 16.37
CA GLY A 110 -7.23 9.72 15.89
C GLY A 110 -7.25 10.78 16.98
N ASN A 111 -7.85 10.47 18.14
CA ASN A 111 -7.92 11.39 19.28
C ASN A 111 -6.53 11.82 19.77
N ARG A 112 -5.56 10.88 19.85
CA ARG A 112 -4.18 11.21 20.23
C ARG A 112 -3.52 12.20 19.28
N LEU A 113 -3.84 12.14 17.99
CA LEU A 113 -3.32 13.08 17.01
C LEU A 113 -4.06 14.41 17.07
N TYR A 114 -5.38 14.38 17.22
CA TYR A 114 -6.23 15.55 17.37
C TYR A 114 -5.78 16.41 18.57
N ASP A 115 -5.48 15.77 19.70
CA ASP A 115 -5.02 16.43 20.93
C ASP A 115 -3.49 16.69 20.94
N SER A 116 -2.78 16.39 19.85
CA SER A 116 -1.33 16.58 19.80
C SER A 116 -0.94 18.05 19.64
N THR A 117 0.17 18.43 20.26
CA THR A 117 0.78 19.75 20.14
C THR A 117 2.07 19.68 19.32
N GLU A 118 2.60 20.82 18.89
CA GLU A 118 3.90 20.87 18.18
C GLU A 118 5.02 20.09 18.87
N SER A 119 5.01 20.05 20.21
CA SER A 119 6.03 19.38 21.02
C SER A 119 6.01 17.84 20.96
N ASN A 120 4.85 17.23 20.67
CA ASN A 120 4.69 15.76 20.69
C ASN A 120 4.09 15.19 19.39
N ARG A 121 3.61 16.03 18.47
CA ARG A 121 2.98 15.64 17.19
C ARG A 121 3.82 14.66 16.39
N ASN A 122 5.11 14.91 16.26
CA ASN A 122 6.01 14.01 15.53
C ASN A 122 6.05 12.61 16.15
N GLN A 123 5.97 12.50 17.48
CA GLN A 123 5.91 11.20 18.16
C GLN A 123 4.59 10.49 17.89
N VAL A 124 3.47 11.23 17.86
CA VAL A 124 2.15 10.66 17.56
C VAL A 124 2.08 10.19 16.09
N LEU A 125 2.55 10.98 15.14
CA LEU A 125 2.64 10.60 13.73
C LEU A 125 3.52 9.36 13.53
N GLN A 126 4.66 9.29 14.25
CA GLN A 126 5.52 8.11 14.20
C GLN A 126 4.85 6.86 14.81
N ALA A 127 4.02 7.04 15.84
CA ALA A 127 3.22 5.96 16.42
C ALA A 127 2.17 5.44 15.43
N ILE A 128 1.48 6.33 14.71
CA ILE A 128 0.53 5.98 13.63
C ILE A 128 1.21 5.14 12.55
N ILE A 129 2.38 5.59 12.07
CA ILE A 129 3.17 4.84 11.07
C ILE A 129 3.53 3.45 11.58
N THR A 130 3.92 3.35 12.84
CA THR A 130 4.35 2.08 13.45
C THR A 130 3.18 1.12 13.61
N GLU A 131 2.07 1.58 14.17
CA GLU A 131 0.89 0.75 14.43
C GLU A 131 0.27 0.25 13.13
N TYR A 132 0.01 1.16 12.18
CA TYR A 132 -0.54 0.75 10.89
C TYR A 132 0.44 -0.04 10.04
N GLY A 133 1.76 0.19 10.17
CA GLY A 133 2.77 -0.66 9.56
C GLY A 133 2.71 -2.11 10.06
N ASN A 134 2.56 -2.29 11.38
CA ASN A 134 2.39 -3.61 11.99
C ASN A 134 1.09 -4.28 11.56
N LEU A 135 -0.04 -3.55 11.62
CA LEU A 135 -1.35 -4.05 11.18
C LEU A 135 -1.36 -4.42 9.70
N LEU A 136 -0.63 -3.67 8.86
CA LEU A 136 -0.46 -3.98 7.45
C LEU A 136 0.28 -5.31 7.26
N PHE A 137 1.37 -5.56 7.98
CA PHE A 137 2.16 -6.80 7.87
C PHE A 137 1.40 -8.03 8.38
N LEU A 138 0.54 -7.85 9.37
CA LEU A 138 -0.34 -8.93 9.85
C LEU A 138 -1.49 -9.23 8.88
N ASN A 139 -1.79 -8.31 7.97
CA ASN A 139 -2.90 -8.41 7.05
C ASN A 139 -2.69 -9.49 5.97
N GLU A 140 -3.76 -10.22 5.64
CA GLU A 140 -3.74 -11.28 4.62
C GLU A 140 -3.37 -10.78 3.22
N LEU A 141 -3.75 -9.54 2.87
CA LEU A 141 -3.37 -8.97 1.58
C LEU A 141 -1.85 -8.75 1.49
N TYR A 142 -1.20 -8.36 2.60
CA TYR A 142 0.24 -8.22 2.65
C TYR A 142 0.94 -9.57 2.52
N LYS A 143 0.49 -10.60 3.26
CA LYS A 143 1.03 -11.97 3.10
C LYS A 143 0.85 -12.49 1.68
N ARG A 144 -0.27 -12.18 1.03
CA ARG A 144 -0.53 -12.52 -0.37
C ARG A 144 0.38 -11.76 -1.33
N PHE A 145 0.70 -10.50 -1.02
CA PHE A 145 1.68 -9.71 -1.78
C PHE A 145 3.04 -10.40 -1.81
N GLU A 146 3.57 -10.75 -0.64
CA GLU A 146 4.88 -11.43 -0.49
C GLU A 146 4.90 -12.78 -1.21
N LEU A 147 3.82 -13.55 -1.10
CA LEU A 147 3.68 -14.83 -1.82
C LEU A 147 3.70 -14.63 -3.34
N ASN A 148 3.03 -13.59 -3.84
CA ASN A 148 3.00 -13.29 -5.27
C ASN A 148 4.38 -12.82 -5.79
N LEU A 149 5.10 -12.01 -5.02
CA LEU A 149 6.49 -11.64 -5.35
C LEU A 149 7.40 -12.87 -5.39
N SER A 150 7.26 -13.77 -4.42
CA SER A 150 8.04 -15.02 -4.37
C SER A 150 7.76 -15.91 -5.58
N LYS A 151 6.49 -16.09 -5.95
CA LYS A 151 6.09 -16.85 -7.15
C LYS A 151 6.63 -16.21 -8.44
N ALA A 152 6.58 -14.88 -8.56
CA ALA A 152 7.12 -14.17 -9.71
C ALA A 152 8.63 -14.39 -9.82
N TYR A 153 9.37 -14.27 -8.71
CA TYR A 153 10.80 -14.54 -8.66
C TYR A 153 11.14 -15.99 -9.07
N GLU A 154 10.44 -16.98 -8.52
CA GLU A 154 10.63 -18.39 -8.92
C GLU A 154 10.35 -18.63 -10.41
N GLY A 155 9.34 -17.96 -10.96
CA GLY A 155 9.03 -18.00 -12.39
C GLY A 155 10.21 -17.53 -13.23
N LYS A 156 10.81 -16.39 -12.89
CA LYS A 156 11.99 -15.83 -13.58
C LYS A 156 13.20 -16.77 -13.46
N VAL A 157 13.47 -17.33 -12.28
CA VAL A 157 14.57 -18.29 -12.07
C VAL A 157 14.42 -19.55 -12.93
N LYS A 158 13.19 -20.05 -13.13
CA LYS A 158 12.94 -21.24 -13.96
C LYS A 158 13.12 -20.96 -15.45
N ILE A 159 12.86 -19.73 -15.90
CA ILE A 159 13.05 -19.30 -17.30
C ILE A 159 14.54 -19.20 -17.63
N GLU A 160 15.37 -18.61 -16.75
CA GLU A 160 16.83 -18.49 -16.96
C GLU A 160 17.57 -19.83 -17.03
N LYS A 161 16.97 -20.91 -16.52
CA LYS A 161 17.55 -22.27 -16.55
C LYS A 161 17.20 -23.06 -17.82
N ARG A 162 16.41 -22.50 -18.74
CA ARG A 162 16.06 -23.10 -20.04
C ARG A 162 16.85 -22.43 -21.15
#